data_AF-A0AA41VRN8-F1
#
_entry.id   AF-A0AA41VRN8-F1
#
_cell.length_a   1.000
_cell.length_b   1.000
_cell.length_c   1.000
_cell.angle_alpha   90.00
_cell.angle_beta   90.00
_cell.angle_gamma   90.00
#
_symmetry.space_group_name_H-M   'P 1'
#
loop_
_entity.id
_entity.type
_entity.pdbx_description
1 polymer ?
#
loop_
_entity_poly.entity_id
_entity_poly.type
_entity_poly.pdbx_seq_one_letter_code
_entity_poly.pdbx_strand_id
1 'polypeptide(L)'
;PPPGETDPNYWYKKLNKLARQSRETYIRKDLRDQLIEKTRREFALSDDIVNSEEKLHALFLKWISCNECHFDVEDKAAFKERFDIFKANARFCHHKNKSGHGFKVRINRNADLTSQEFRTGSWKTYPMKADQVIPGIFSG
;
A
#
# COMPACT_ATOMS: atom_id res chain seq x y z
N PRO A 1 16.37 -4.89 -21.76
CA PRO A 1 16.29 -4.39 -20.36
C PRO A 1 17.57 -3.61 -19.98
N PRO A 2 17.45 -2.44 -19.34
CA PRO A 2 18.62 -1.72 -18.82
C PRO A 2 19.33 -2.57 -17.75
N PRO A 3 20.65 -2.41 -17.56
CA PRO A 3 21.42 -3.25 -16.65
C PRO A 3 20.95 -3.01 -15.21
N GLY A 4 20.39 -4.04 -14.55
CA GLY A 4 20.00 -3.99 -13.14
C GLY A 4 18.57 -4.42 -12.80
N GLU A 5 17.69 -4.68 -13.77
CA GLU A 5 16.30 -5.13 -13.50
C GLU A 5 16.19 -6.53 -12.86
N THR A 6 17.29 -7.28 -12.81
CA THR A 6 17.37 -8.59 -12.13
C THR A 6 17.69 -8.48 -10.64
N ASP A 7 18.04 -7.28 -10.12
CA ASP A 7 18.20 -7.05 -8.68
C ASP A 7 16.81 -6.79 -8.05
N PRO A 8 16.33 -7.65 -7.12
CA PRO A 8 15.04 -7.46 -6.45
C PRO A 8 14.91 -6.12 -5.73
N ASN A 9 16.05 -5.49 -5.41
CA ASN A 9 16.14 -4.22 -4.71
C ASN A 9 16.48 -3.03 -5.63
N TYR A 10 16.49 -3.23 -6.96
CA TYR A 10 16.84 -2.19 -7.93
C TYR A 10 15.98 -0.94 -7.76
N TRP A 11 14.67 -1.12 -7.67
CA TRP A 11 13.72 -0.01 -7.49
C TRP A 11 13.93 0.68 -6.14
N TYR A 12 14.19 -0.08 -5.08
CA TYR A 12 14.49 0.45 -3.74
C TYR A 12 15.76 1.32 -3.74
N LYS A 13 16.86 0.82 -4.33
CA LYS A 13 18.13 1.55 -4.42
C LYS A 13 18.02 2.80 -5.29
N LYS A 14 17.29 2.73 -6.40
CA LYS A 14 17.07 3.85 -7.32
C LYS A 14 16.27 4.98 -6.65
N LEU A 15 15.20 4.64 -5.94
CA LEU A 15 14.38 5.60 -5.21
C LEU A 15 15.16 6.27 -4.06
N ASN A 16 15.96 5.50 -3.31
CA ASN A 16 16.79 6.05 -2.23
C ASN A 16 17.92 6.98 -2.74
N LYS A 17 18.52 6.67 -3.89
CA LYS A 17 19.52 7.56 -4.52
C LYS A 17 18.91 8.89 -4.97
N LEU A 18 17.72 8.84 -5.59
CA LEU A 18 16.97 10.04 -5.99
C LEU A 18 16.48 10.85 -4.77
N ALA A 19 16.15 10.15 -3.67
CA ALA A 19 15.79 10.76 -2.38
C ALA A 19 16.99 11.40 -1.64
N ARG A 20 18.22 10.91 -1.84
CA ARG A 20 19.44 11.55 -1.31
C ARG A 20 19.91 12.76 -2.14
N GLN A 21 19.67 12.76 -3.46
CA GLN A 21 20.24 13.76 -4.38
C GLN A 21 19.52 15.12 -4.42
N SER A 22 18.23 15.18 -4.11
CA SER A 22 17.55 16.47 -3.94
C SER A 22 17.55 16.91 -2.47
N ARG A 23 17.86 18.17 -2.24
CA ARG A 23 17.54 18.91 -1.02
C ARG A 23 16.68 20.11 -1.41
N GLU A 24 15.79 19.92 -2.39
CA GLU A 24 15.00 21.02 -2.97
C GLU A 24 13.54 20.56 -3.13
N THR A 25 12.65 21.26 -2.42
CA THR A 25 11.45 20.73 -1.75
C THR A 25 10.12 20.96 -2.47
N TYR A 26 10.11 21.20 -3.78
CA TYR A 26 8.83 21.41 -4.51
C TYR A 26 8.61 20.39 -5.64
N ILE A 27 9.62 20.13 -6.47
CA ILE A 27 9.55 19.17 -7.60
C ILE A 27 9.36 17.72 -7.11
N ARG A 28 9.78 17.41 -5.88
CA ARG A 28 9.70 16.06 -5.29
C ARG A 28 8.32 15.62 -4.83
N LYS A 29 7.50 16.55 -4.34
CA LYS A 29 6.17 16.19 -3.86
C LYS A 29 5.32 15.72 -5.03
N ASP A 30 5.40 16.44 -6.15
CA ASP A 30 4.74 16.08 -7.40
C ASP A 30 5.23 14.72 -7.96
N LEU A 31 6.54 14.48 -8.03
CA LEU A 31 7.04 13.16 -8.46
C LEU A 31 6.66 12.01 -7.51
N ARG A 32 6.64 12.25 -6.20
CA ARG A 32 6.20 11.26 -5.20
C ARG A 32 4.72 10.95 -5.37
N ASP A 33 3.89 11.97 -5.53
CA ASP A 33 2.45 11.84 -5.69
C ASP A 33 2.11 11.15 -7.02
N GLN A 34 2.85 11.47 -8.11
CA GLN A 34 2.75 10.76 -9.39
C GLN A 34 3.18 9.29 -9.27
N LEU A 35 4.25 8.99 -8.53
CA LEU A 35 4.69 7.61 -8.33
C LEU A 35 3.69 6.82 -7.47
N ILE A 36 3.12 7.42 -6.43
CA ILE A 36 2.07 6.83 -5.60
C ILE A 36 0.84 6.54 -6.47
N GLU A 37 0.36 7.49 -7.28
CA GLU A 37 -0.82 7.27 -8.11
C GLU A 37 -0.54 6.24 -9.21
N LYS A 38 0.64 6.26 -9.82
CA LYS A 38 1.06 5.22 -10.77
C LYS A 38 1.07 3.85 -10.11
N THR A 39 1.62 3.73 -8.90
CA THR A 39 1.70 2.47 -8.16
C THR A 39 0.30 1.99 -7.73
N ARG A 40 -0.60 2.92 -7.37
CA ARG A 40 -2.01 2.60 -7.07
C ARG A 40 -2.77 2.09 -8.28
N ARG A 41 -2.46 2.56 -9.49
CA ARG A 41 -3.03 2.01 -10.74
C ARG A 41 -2.58 0.57 -11.01
N GLU A 42 -1.43 0.17 -10.46
CA GLU A 42 -0.91 -1.20 -10.58
C GLU A 42 -1.49 -2.18 -9.53
N PHE A 43 -2.34 -1.73 -8.60
CA PHE A 43 -3.09 -2.63 -7.71
C PHE A 43 -4.24 -3.32 -8.46
N ALA A 44 -3.91 -3.96 -9.58
CA ALA A 44 -4.82 -4.81 -10.31
C ALA A 44 -5.15 -6.03 -9.45
N LEU A 45 -6.45 -6.27 -9.25
CA LEU A 45 -6.94 -7.47 -8.60
C LEU A 45 -7.29 -8.49 -9.68
N SER A 46 -6.68 -9.67 -9.56
CA SER A 46 -6.89 -10.82 -10.43
C SER A 46 -7.24 -12.03 -9.58
N ASP A 47 -7.79 -13.07 -10.21
CA ASP A 47 -8.15 -14.31 -9.52
C ASP A 47 -6.96 -14.97 -8.83
N ASP A 48 -5.77 -14.92 -9.44
CA ASP A 48 -4.56 -15.50 -8.86
C ASP A 48 -4.10 -14.75 -7.60
N ILE A 49 -4.34 -13.43 -7.53
CA ILE A 49 -4.00 -12.63 -6.35
C ILE A 49 -5.00 -12.90 -5.23
N VAL A 50 -6.30 -12.77 -5.47
CA VAL A 50 -7.31 -12.83 -4.39
C VAL A 50 -7.50 -14.22 -3.78
N ASN A 51 -7.06 -15.26 -4.50
CA ASN A 51 -7.12 -16.66 -4.06
C ASN A 51 -5.80 -17.16 -3.43
N SER A 52 -4.76 -16.31 -3.31
CA SER A 52 -3.51 -16.64 -2.61
C SER A 52 -3.27 -15.68 -1.45
N GLU A 53 -3.16 -16.23 -0.24
CA GLU A 53 -2.83 -15.44 0.95
C GLU A 53 -1.45 -14.79 0.82
N GLU A 54 -0.48 -15.50 0.24
CA GLU A 54 0.88 -15.00 0.03
C GLU A 54 0.89 -13.79 -0.91
N LYS A 55 0.13 -13.85 -2.01
CA LYS A 55 0.01 -12.74 -2.96
C LYS A 55 -0.78 -11.57 -2.38
N LEU A 56 -1.83 -11.83 -1.61
CA LEU A 56 -2.55 -10.78 -0.88
C LEU A 56 -1.65 -10.10 0.15
N HIS A 57 -0.81 -10.87 0.84
CA HIS A 57 0.17 -10.34 1.79
C HIS A 57 1.20 -9.45 1.09
N ALA A 58 1.75 -9.90 -0.04
CA ALA A 58 2.66 -9.08 -0.86
C ALA A 58 1.98 -7.79 -1.36
N LEU A 59 0.71 -7.88 -1.80
CA LEU A 59 -0.08 -6.72 -2.20
C LEU A 59 -0.32 -5.75 -1.04
N PHE A 60 -0.58 -6.27 0.16
CA PHE A 60 -0.79 -5.46 1.37
C PHE A 60 0.49 -4.71 1.76
N LEU A 61 1.66 -5.36 1.72
CA LEU A 61 2.95 -4.70 1.94
C LEU A 61 3.23 -3.61 0.89
N LYS A 62 2.93 -3.89 -0.38
CA LYS A 62 3.03 -2.87 -1.46
C LYS A 62 2.08 -1.71 -1.18
N TRP A 63 0.86 -1.99 -0.72
CA TRP A 63 -0.12 -0.97 -0.34
C TRP A 63 0.36 -0.11 0.85
N ILE A 64 0.85 -0.72 1.93
CA ILE A 64 1.43 -0.02 3.08
C ILE A 64 2.54 0.93 2.65
N SER A 65 3.45 0.50 1.77
CA SER A 65 4.59 1.32 1.34
C SER A 65 4.21 2.63 0.62
N CYS A 66 2.97 2.71 0.10
CA CYS A 66 2.47 3.85 -0.68
C CYS A 66 1.35 4.62 0.03
N ASN A 67 0.95 4.22 1.24
CA ASN A 67 -0.11 4.86 2.01
C ASN A 67 0.40 5.22 3.41
N GLU A 68 -0.17 6.27 4.00
CA GLU A 68 0.05 6.56 5.41
C GLU A 68 -0.71 5.52 6.24
N CYS A 69 0.03 4.73 7.02
CA CYS A 69 -0.56 3.79 7.96
C CYS A 69 -0.91 4.48 9.26
N HIS A 70 -2.05 4.09 9.85
CA HIS A 70 -2.55 4.59 11.13
C HIS A 70 -2.36 3.56 12.26
N PHE A 71 -1.46 2.61 12.06
CA PHE A 71 -1.17 1.51 12.97
C PHE A 71 0.33 1.17 12.97
N ASP A 72 0.78 0.51 14.03
CA ASP A 72 2.14 -0.01 14.11
C ASP A 72 2.28 -1.27 13.25
N VAL A 73 3.13 -1.23 12.22
CA VAL A 73 3.38 -2.36 11.32
C VAL A 73 4.19 -3.48 11.99
N GLU A 74 4.90 -3.16 13.09
CA GLU A 74 5.63 -4.12 13.91
C GLU A 74 4.74 -4.78 14.98
N ASP A 75 3.62 -4.15 15.33
CA ASP A 75 2.60 -4.77 16.18
C ASP A 75 1.90 -5.88 15.38
N LYS A 76 2.22 -7.13 15.75
CA LYS A 76 1.68 -8.33 15.10
C LYS A 76 0.16 -8.40 15.16
N ALA A 77 -0.46 -7.94 16.25
CA ALA A 77 -1.92 -7.96 16.38
C ALA A 77 -2.55 -6.90 15.47
N ALA A 78 -1.99 -5.69 15.46
CA ALA A 78 -2.42 -4.61 14.57
C ALA A 78 -2.29 -4.99 13.10
N PHE A 79 -1.10 -5.46 12.71
CA PHE A 79 -0.78 -5.88 11.35
C PHE A 79 -1.74 -6.99 10.89
N LYS A 80 -1.95 -8.02 11.71
CA LYS A 80 -2.86 -9.11 11.38
C LYS A 80 -4.30 -8.63 11.20
N GLU A 81 -4.81 -7.81 12.10
CA GLU A 81 -6.17 -7.29 12.03
C GLU A 81 -6.39 -6.45 10.78
N ARG A 82 -5.46 -5.52 10.49
CA ARG A 82 -5.51 -4.65 9.31
C ARG A 82 -5.34 -5.42 8.01
N PHE A 83 -4.49 -6.45 8.01
CA PHE A 83 -4.36 -7.37 6.88
C PHE A 83 -5.65 -8.16 6.62
N ASP A 84 -6.31 -8.68 7.66
CA ASP A 84 -7.56 -9.43 7.51
C ASP A 84 -8.67 -8.55 6.91
N ILE A 85 -8.78 -7.28 7.33
CA ILE A 85 -9.70 -6.30 6.74
C ILE A 85 -9.32 -6.01 5.28
N PHE A 86 -8.03 -5.79 5.01
CA PHE A 86 -7.53 -5.54 3.66
C PHE A 86 -7.90 -6.67 2.68
N LYS A 87 -7.72 -7.93 3.09
CA LYS A 87 -8.09 -9.10 2.28
C LYS A 87 -9.58 -9.12 1.96
N ALA A 88 -10.43 -8.86 2.96
CA ALA A 88 -11.88 -8.82 2.77
C ALA A 88 -12.26 -7.74 1.74
N ASN A 89 -11.66 -6.56 1.84
CA ASN A 89 -11.90 -5.45 0.91
C ASN A 89 -11.35 -5.73 -0.50
N ALA A 90 -10.20 -6.39 -0.62
CA ALA A 90 -9.64 -6.81 -1.91
C ALA A 90 -10.56 -7.82 -2.61
N ARG A 91 -11.01 -8.86 -1.89
CA ARG A 91 -11.95 -9.85 -2.42
C ARG A 91 -13.28 -9.19 -2.81
N PHE A 92 -13.78 -8.26 -2.00
CA PHE A 92 -14.98 -7.48 -2.32
C PHE A 92 -14.82 -6.68 -3.62
N CYS A 93 -13.72 -5.93 -3.77
CA CYS A 93 -13.47 -5.12 -4.96
C CYS A 93 -13.41 -5.99 -6.22
N HIS A 94 -12.69 -7.11 -6.16
CA HIS A 94 -12.56 -8.06 -7.25
C HIS A 94 -13.91 -8.66 -7.64
N HIS A 95 -14.69 -9.13 -6.67
CA HIS A 95 -16.02 -9.69 -6.90
C HIS A 95 -16.96 -8.64 -7.52
N LYS A 96 -17.01 -7.43 -6.98
CA LYS A 96 -17.86 -6.35 -7.49
C LYS A 96 -17.52 -5.95 -8.93
N ASN A 97 -16.22 -5.93 -9.28
CA ASN A 97 -15.79 -5.64 -10.63
C ASN A 97 -16.15 -6.74 -11.63
N LYS A 98 -16.34 -7.99 -11.17
CA LYS A 98 -16.83 -9.09 -12.00
C LYS A 98 -18.35 -9.06 -12.21
N SER A 99 -19.11 -8.42 -11.33
CA SER A 99 -20.58 -8.36 -11.41
C SER A 99 -21.12 -7.44 -12.52
N GLY A 100 -20.27 -6.83 -13.35
CA GLY A 100 -20.71 -6.08 -14.54
C GLY A 100 -21.38 -4.73 -14.25
N HIS A 101 -21.14 -4.13 -13.08
CA HIS A 101 -21.65 -2.79 -12.76
C HIS A 101 -21.01 -1.71 -13.67
N GLY A 102 -21.74 -0.61 -13.91
CA GLY A 102 -21.28 0.50 -14.77
C GLY A 102 -20.09 1.30 -14.24
N PHE A 103 -19.55 0.95 -13.07
CA PHE A 103 -18.34 1.54 -12.50
C PHE A 103 -17.47 0.44 -11.86
N LYS A 104 -16.16 0.69 -11.79
CA LYS A 104 -15.20 -0.19 -11.12
C LYS A 104 -14.80 0.36 -9.76
N VAL A 105 -14.69 -0.52 -8.78
CA VAL A 105 -14.11 -0.22 -7.47
C VAL A 105 -12.64 -0.65 -7.43
N ARG A 106 -11.81 0.04 -6.65
CA ARG A 106 -10.37 -0.23 -6.54
C ARG A 106 -9.92 -0.20 -5.09
N ILE A 107 -8.81 -0.88 -4.81
CA ILE A 107 -8.04 -0.68 -3.58
C ILE A 107 -7.64 0.79 -3.48
N ASN A 108 -8.01 1.43 -2.38
CA ASN A 108 -7.75 2.85 -2.11
C ASN A 108 -7.08 3.02 -0.74
N ARG A 109 -6.89 4.26 -0.29
CA ARG A 109 -6.24 4.58 1.01
C ARG A 109 -6.98 4.08 2.26
N ASN A 110 -8.21 3.59 2.12
CA ASN A 110 -9.05 3.09 3.22
C ASN A 110 -9.24 1.57 3.11
N ALA A 111 -8.39 0.88 2.35
CA ALA A 111 -8.54 -0.55 2.08
C ALA A 111 -8.38 -1.43 3.32
N ASP A 112 -7.76 -0.93 4.39
CA ASP A 112 -7.60 -1.61 5.69
C ASP A 112 -8.63 -1.18 6.75
N LEU A 113 -9.65 -0.43 6.33
CA LEU A 113 -10.77 -0.02 7.18
C LEU A 113 -12.02 -0.86 6.88
N THR A 114 -12.75 -1.21 7.93
CA THR A 114 -14.09 -1.76 7.78
C THR A 114 -15.05 -0.68 7.27
N SER A 115 -16.21 -1.11 6.74
CA SER A 115 -17.26 -0.16 6.35
C SER A 115 -17.76 0.72 7.50
N GLN A 116 -17.72 0.22 8.73
CA GLN A 116 -18.12 1.00 9.91
C GLN A 116 -17.07 2.05 10.24
N GLU A 117 -15.79 1.65 10.33
CA GLU A 117 -14.66 2.57 10.58
C GLU A 117 -14.59 3.69 9.55
N PHE A 118 -14.78 3.35 8.27
CA PHE A 118 -14.80 4.32 7.19
C PHE A 118 -15.96 5.33 7.33
N ARG A 119 -17.16 4.88 7.73
CA ARG A 119 -18.34 5.75 7.87
C ARG A 119 -18.28 6.63 9.11
N THR A 120 -17.76 6.12 10.22
CA THR A 120 -17.69 6.86 11.48
C THR A 120 -16.47 7.77 11.56
N GLY A 121 -15.46 7.55 10.72
CA GLY A 121 -14.17 8.22 10.84
C GLY A 121 -13.41 7.82 12.12
N SER A 122 -13.81 6.70 12.74
CA SER A 122 -13.25 6.20 13.98
C SER A 122 -12.82 4.76 13.78
N TRP A 123 -11.53 4.52 13.91
CA TRP A 123 -10.90 3.22 13.75
C TRP A 123 -10.01 2.93 14.95
N LYS A 124 -9.79 1.65 15.21
CA LYS A 124 -8.87 1.22 16.26
C LYS A 124 -7.48 1.74 15.94
N THR A 125 -6.99 2.66 16.76
CA THR A 125 -5.64 3.16 16.68
C THR A 125 -4.73 2.26 17.49
N TYR A 126 -3.58 1.96 16.92
CA TYR A 126 -2.51 1.27 17.62
C TYR A 126 -1.41 2.31 17.83
N PRO A 127 -0.92 2.50 19.07
CA PRO A 127 0.10 3.50 19.33
C PRO A 127 1.32 3.18 18.46
N MET A 128 1.60 4.04 17.49
CA MET A 128 2.79 3.94 16.65
C MET A 128 4.00 4.22 17.52
N LYS A 129 5.05 3.38 17.40
CA LYS A 129 6.32 3.70 18.06
C LYS A 129 6.91 4.94 17.41
N ALA A 130 7.55 5.77 18.23
CA ALA A 130 8.15 7.03 17.77
C ALA A 130 9.27 6.82 16.71
N ASP A 131 9.88 5.63 16.67
CA ASP A 131 10.98 5.22 15.80
C ASP A 131 10.55 4.21 14.71
N GLN A 132 9.25 4.00 14.51
CA GLN A 132 8.75 3.02 13.56
C GLN A 132 9.18 3.35 12.13
N VAL A 133 10.08 2.54 11.57
CA VAL A 133 10.48 2.62 10.17
C VAL A 133 9.40 1.95 9.32
N ILE A 134 8.53 2.75 8.70
CA ILE A 134 7.63 2.21 7.67
C ILE A 134 8.51 1.77 6.48
N PRO A 135 8.47 0.48 6.07
CA PRO A 135 9.20 0.03 4.89
C PRO A 135 8.80 0.89 3.69
N GLY A 136 9.74 1.70 3.20
CA GLY A 136 9.54 2.57 2.03
C GLY A 136 9.26 4.05 2.31
N ILE A 137 9.30 4.55 3.56
CA ILE A 137 9.10 5.99 3.82
C ILE A 137 10.32 6.68 4.45
N PHE A 138 11.10 6.04 5.34
CA PHE A 138 12.36 6.63 5.84
C PHE A 138 13.36 5.53 6.27
N SER A 139 14.39 5.27 5.45
CA SER A 139 15.63 4.62 5.92
C SER A 139 16.79 5.34 5.24
N GLY A 140 17.13 6.50 5.79
CA GLY A 140 18.27 7.33 5.40
C GLY A 140 19.34 7.26 6.46
#